data_AF-A0A7S2H373-F1
#
_entry.id   AF-A0A7S2H373-F1
#
_cell.length_a   1.000
_cell.length_b   1.000
_cell.length_c   1.000
_cell.angle_alpha   90.00
_cell.angle_beta   90.00
_cell.angle_gamma   90.00
#
_symmetry.space_group_name_H-M   'P 1'
#
loop_
_entity.id
_entity.type
_entity.pdbx_description
1 polymer ?
#
loop_
_entity_poly.entity_id
_entity_poly.type
_entity_poly.pdbx_seq_one_letter_code
_entity_poly.pdbx_strand_id
1 'polypeptide(L)'
;CAFDQIEHADIVARQGAGVSMKQVSKVTAADLAAAMKRCVSDKDMQERCRAIGGTLQGEDGVGNAVRRVDGFITDEVETGKWKARLISRTRELKFLKSKRPPGCLAWMGRLCCSPSANDYSVKVAGKEPLLAPDTVKA
;
A
#
# COMPACT_ATOMS: atom_id res chain seq x y z
N CYS A 1 7.08 8.68 -10.44
CA CYS A 1 6.42 7.81 -11.43
C CYS A 1 7.37 6.83 -12.12
N ALA A 2 8.60 6.61 -11.64
CA ALA A 2 9.52 5.63 -12.24
C ALA A 2 9.58 4.30 -11.47
N PHE A 3 9.25 4.30 -10.18
CA PHE A 3 9.33 3.12 -9.33
C PHE A 3 8.09 2.23 -9.43
N ASP A 4 6.91 2.83 -9.58
CA ASP A 4 5.63 2.16 -9.76
C ASP A 4 5.58 1.32 -11.04
N GLN A 5 6.22 1.79 -12.11
CA GLN A 5 6.27 1.06 -13.38
C GLN A 5 7.00 -0.28 -13.27
N ILE A 6 8.09 -0.34 -12.50
CA ILE A 6 8.87 -1.57 -12.29
C ILE A 6 8.05 -2.56 -11.47
N GLU A 7 7.41 -2.08 -10.40
CA GLU A 7 6.57 -2.92 -9.55
C GLU A 7 5.37 -3.49 -10.33
N HIS A 8 4.71 -2.67 -11.15
CA HIS A 8 3.61 -3.13 -12.01
C HIS A 8 4.08 -4.18 -13.04
N ALA A 9 5.26 -3.99 -13.64
CA ALA A 9 5.82 -4.98 -14.57
C ALA A 9 6.06 -6.33 -13.87
N ASP A 10 6.57 -6.32 -12.64
CA ASP A 10 6.79 -7.52 -11.84
C ASP A 10 5.48 -8.18 -11.40
N ILE A 11 4.43 -7.40 -11.12
CA ILE A 11 3.09 -7.94 -10.82
C ILE A 11 2.53 -8.65 -12.06
N VAL A 12 2.56 -8.01 -13.23
CA VAL A 12 2.08 -8.60 -14.49
C VAL A 12 2.84 -9.88 -14.84
N ALA A 13 4.16 -9.88 -14.67
CA ALA A 13 5.00 -11.05 -14.90
C ALA A 13 4.72 -12.19 -13.91
N ARG A 14 4.48 -11.88 -12.62
CA ARG A 14 4.10 -12.87 -11.59
C ARG A 14 2.76 -13.54 -11.89
N GLN A 15 1.82 -12.82 -12.51
CA GLN A 15 0.57 -13.39 -12.99
C GLN A 15 0.75 -14.19 -14.30
N GLY A 16 1.95 -14.16 -14.90
CA GLY A 16 2.25 -14.79 -16.18
C GLY A 16 1.54 -14.15 -17.37
N ALA A 17 1.09 -12.91 -17.22
CA ALA A 17 0.40 -12.14 -18.27
C ALA A 17 1.34 -11.17 -19.00
N GLY A 18 2.65 -11.33 -18.82
CA GLY A 18 3.64 -10.51 -19.49
C GLY A 18 5.07 -10.87 -19.11
N VAL A 19 6.01 -10.04 -19.55
CA VAL A 19 7.45 -10.20 -19.30
C VAL A 19 7.95 -8.98 -18.54
N SER A 20 8.46 -9.20 -17.34
CA SER A 20 9.21 -8.16 -16.63
C SER A 20 10.62 -8.09 -17.17
N MET A 21 11.07 -6.89 -17.52
CA MET A 21 12.42 -6.63 -18.02
C MET A 21 13.23 -5.90 -16.96
N LYS A 22 14.56 -5.89 -17.14
CA LYS A 22 15.46 -5.07 -16.32
C LYS A 22 15.14 -3.58 -16.52
N GLN A 23 15.73 -2.73 -15.69
CA GLN A 23 15.73 -1.28 -15.87
C GLN A 23 16.02 -0.92 -17.34
N VAL A 24 15.22 -0.02 -17.93
CA VAL A 24 15.25 0.32 -19.36
C VAL A 24 16.66 0.65 -19.87
N SER A 25 17.47 1.32 -19.06
CA SER A 25 18.87 1.66 -19.39
C SER A 25 19.81 0.45 -19.55
N LYS A 26 19.38 -0.75 -19.17
CA LYS A 26 20.13 -2.02 -19.28
C LYS A 26 19.53 -2.98 -20.30
N VAL A 27 18.44 -2.60 -20.98
CA VAL A 27 17.77 -3.44 -21.97
C VAL A 27 18.48 -3.30 -23.32
N THR A 28 18.90 -4.41 -23.91
CA THR A 28 19.45 -4.42 -25.26
C THR A 28 18.35 -4.61 -26.31
N ALA A 29 18.63 -4.26 -27.57
CA ALA A 29 17.70 -4.50 -28.68
C ALA A 29 17.39 -6.00 -28.86
N ALA A 30 18.37 -6.87 -28.57
CA ALA A 30 18.19 -8.33 -28.62
C ALA A 30 17.24 -8.81 -27.51
N ASP A 31 17.41 -8.32 -26.27
CA ASP A 31 16.50 -8.65 -25.15
C ASP A 31 15.07 -8.23 -25.45
N LEU A 32 14.89 -7.02 -25.98
CA LEU A 32 13.58 -6.49 -26.35
C LEU A 32 12.93 -7.32 -27.45
N ALA A 33 13.68 -7.64 -28.51
CA ALA A 33 13.18 -8.48 -29.60
C ALA A 33 12.78 -9.89 -29.13
N ALA A 34 13.54 -10.48 -28.20
CA ALA A 34 13.20 -11.76 -27.59
C ALA A 34 11.92 -11.69 -26.74
N ALA A 35 11.77 -10.64 -25.91
CA ALA A 35 10.57 -10.41 -25.12
C ALA A 35 9.33 -10.23 -26.01
N MET A 36 9.43 -9.44 -27.09
CA MET A 36 8.34 -9.25 -28.05
C MET A 36 7.94 -10.57 -28.71
N LYS A 37 8.92 -11.38 -29.17
CA LYS A 37 8.66 -12.71 -29.75
C LYS A 37 7.91 -13.60 -28.76
N ARG A 38 8.36 -13.63 -27.50
CA ARG A 38 7.69 -14.41 -26.45
C ARG A 38 6.24 -13.99 -26.27
N CYS A 39 5.96 -12.68 -26.15
CA CYS A 39 4.58 -12.20 -25.97
C CYS A 39 3.62 -12.63 -27.10
N VAL A 40 4.11 -12.73 -28.35
CA VAL A 40 3.27 -13.14 -29.49
C VAL A 40 3.19 -14.66 -29.69
N SER A 41 4.17 -15.42 -29.21
CA SER A 41 4.24 -16.87 -29.40
C SER A 41 3.72 -17.70 -28.22
N ASP A 42 3.82 -17.18 -26.99
CA ASP A 42 3.47 -17.86 -25.75
C ASP A 42 1.94 -17.93 -25.58
N LYS A 43 1.35 -19.11 -25.85
CA LYS A 43 -0.10 -19.33 -25.79
C LYS A 43 -0.66 -19.27 -24.37
N ASP A 44 0.07 -19.78 -23.40
CA ASP A 44 -0.32 -19.75 -22.00
C ASP A 44 -0.39 -18.31 -21.49
N MET A 45 0.59 -17.47 -21.86
CA MET A 45 0.57 -16.04 -21.54
C MET A 45 -0.68 -15.36 -22.14
N GLN A 46 -1.00 -15.67 -23.41
CA GLN A 46 -2.19 -15.10 -24.08
C GLN A 46 -3.49 -15.52 -23.41
N GLU A 47 -3.62 -16.79 -23.01
CA GLU A 47 -4.79 -17.29 -22.30
C GLU A 47 -4.95 -16.64 -20.93
N ARG A 48 -3.86 -16.47 -20.17
CA ARG A 48 -3.86 -15.74 -18.90
C ARG A 48 -4.28 -14.28 -19.08
N CYS A 49 -3.76 -13.60 -20.12
CA CYS A 49 -4.19 -12.23 -20.45
C CYS A 49 -5.69 -12.15 -20.71
N ARG A 50 -6.27 -13.10 -21.46
CA ARG A 50 -7.71 -13.15 -21.71
C ARG A 50 -8.51 -13.40 -20.44
N ALA A 51 -8.06 -14.33 -19.61
CA ALA A 51 -8.72 -14.65 -18.34
C ALA A 51 -8.74 -13.44 -17.41
N ILE A 52 -7.59 -12.79 -17.17
CA ILE A 52 -7.49 -11.59 -16.34
C ILE A 52 -8.33 -10.46 -16.95
N GLY A 53 -8.25 -10.25 -18.27
CA GLY A 53 -9.05 -9.24 -18.96
C GLY A 53 -10.55 -9.47 -18.78
N GLY A 54 -11.02 -10.72 -18.88
CA GLY A 54 -12.42 -11.09 -18.64
C GLY A 54 -12.85 -10.82 -17.19
N THR A 55 -11.99 -11.13 -16.21
CA THR A 55 -12.25 -10.80 -14.80
C THR A 55 -12.37 -9.28 -14.61
N LEU A 56 -11.39 -8.51 -15.09
CA LEU A 56 -11.37 -7.05 -14.93
C LEU A 56 -12.55 -6.36 -15.62
N GLN A 57 -12.97 -6.85 -16.79
CA GLN A 57 -14.15 -6.34 -17.49
C GLN A 57 -15.46 -6.64 -16.75
N GLY A 58 -15.50 -7.72 -15.97
CA GLY A 58 -16.63 -8.07 -15.12
C GLY A 58 -16.70 -7.28 -13.82
N GLU A 59 -15.66 -6.53 -13.45
CA GLU A 59 -15.62 -5.75 -12.22
C GLU A 59 -16.36 -4.41 -12.35
N ASP A 60 -17.33 -4.15 -11.46
CA ASP A 60 -17.92 -2.83 -11.29
C ASP A 60 -17.04 -1.95 -10.39
N GLY A 61 -15.90 -1.52 -10.91
CA GLY A 61 -14.93 -0.71 -10.18
C GLY A 61 -15.51 0.63 -9.69
N VAL A 62 -16.33 1.28 -10.53
CA VAL A 62 -16.93 2.58 -10.21
C VAL A 62 -17.99 2.45 -9.13
N GLY A 63 -18.94 1.50 -9.26
CA GLY A 63 -19.97 1.30 -8.25
C GLY A 63 -19.41 0.79 -6.92
N ASN A 64 -18.34 -0.02 -6.94
CA ASN A 64 -17.58 -0.36 -5.74
C ASN A 64 -16.96 0.88 -5.08
N ALA A 65 -16.30 1.75 -5.85
CA ALA A 65 -15.69 2.97 -5.33
C ALA A 65 -16.72 3.92 -4.72
N VAL A 66 -17.86 4.14 -5.42
CA VAL A 66 -18.96 4.96 -4.91
C VAL A 66 -19.50 4.41 -3.61
N ARG A 67 -19.79 3.11 -3.52
CA ARG A 67 -20.25 2.47 -2.28
C ARG A 67 -19.28 2.64 -1.11
N ARG A 68 -17.97 2.57 -1.36
CA ARG A 68 -16.96 2.77 -0.32
C ARG A 68 -16.89 4.21 0.16
N VAL A 69 -16.99 5.18 -0.76
CA VAL A 69 -17.02 6.61 -0.40
C VAL A 69 -18.30 6.93 0.37
N ASP A 70 -19.44 6.44 -0.10
CA ASP A 70 -20.74 6.65 0.54
C ASP A 70 -20.79 6.06 1.95
N GLY A 71 -20.36 4.81 2.11
CA GLY A 71 -20.24 4.18 3.43
C GLY A 71 -19.29 4.94 4.35
N PHE A 72 -18.16 5.45 3.83
CA PHE A 72 -17.27 6.30 4.62
C PHE A 72 -17.94 7.60 5.06
N ILE A 73 -18.69 8.27 4.18
CA ILE A 73 -19.38 9.52 4.53
C ILE A 73 -20.42 9.23 5.63
N THR A 74 -21.30 8.27 5.40
CA THR A 74 -22.40 7.93 6.33
C THR A 74 -21.87 7.40 7.66
N ASP A 75 -20.97 6.43 7.65
CA ASP A 75 -20.56 5.72 8.86
C ASP A 75 -19.49 6.46 9.67
N GLU A 76 -18.65 7.27 9.01
CA GLU A 76 -17.47 7.87 9.63
C GLU A 76 -17.54 9.40 9.72
N VAL A 77 -18.06 10.07 8.69
CA VAL A 77 -18.12 11.54 8.66
C VAL A 77 -19.36 12.03 9.39
N GLU A 78 -20.55 11.54 9.04
CA GLU A 78 -21.82 12.00 9.64
C GLU A 78 -21.91 11.64 11.12
N THR A 79 -21.43 10.45 11.52
CA THR A 79 -21.36 10.05 12.93
C THR A 79 -20.30 10.82 13.74
N GLY A 80 -19.42 11.57 13.07
CA GLY A 80 -18.32 12.30 13.70
C GLY A 80 -17.14 11.44 14.16
N LYS A 81 -17.17 10.12 13.95
CA LYS A 81 -16.08 9.19 14.31
C LYS A 81 -14.75 9.58 13.68
N TRP A 82 -14.75 9.92 12.39
CA TRP A 82 -13.55 10.35 11.69
C TRP A 82 -12.96 11.62 12.30
N LYS A 83 -13.80 12.62 12.60
CA LYS A 83 -13.38 13.87 13.26
C LYS A 83 -12.75 13.59 14.63
N ALA A 84 -13.34 12.69 15.42
CA ALA A 84 -12.79 12.29 16.71
C ALA A 84 -11.40 11.65 16.56
N ARG A 85 -11.22 10.72 15.61
CA ARG A 85 -9.91 10.11 15.32
C ARG A 85 -8.89 11.13 14.83
N LEU A 86 -9.29 12.04 13.93
CA LEU A 86 -8.40 13.09 13.41
C LEU A 86 -7.92 14.03 14.53
N ILE A 87 -8.80 14.43 15.44
CA ILE A 87 -8.45 15.22 16.62
C ILE A 87 -7.48 14.43 17.52
N SER A 88 -7.70 13.13 17.73
CA SER A 88 -6.78 12.28 18.50
C SER A 88 -5.40 12.26 17.87
N ARG A 89 -5.30 11.96 16.57
CA ARG A 89 -4.03 11.94 15.81
C ARG A 89 -3.33 13.29 15.83
N THR A 90 -4.08 14.38 15.72
CA THR A 90 -3.53 15.74 15.80
C THR A 90 -2.93 16.02 17.18
N ARG A 91 -3.58 15.57 18.27
CA ARG A 91 -3.05 15.69 19.63
C ARG A 91 -1.81 14.84 19.83
N GLU A 92 -1.81 13.59 19.36
CA GLU A 92 -0.64 12.69 19.37
C GLU A 92 0.56 13.34 18.66
N LEU A 93 0.34 13.88 17.45
CA LEU A 93 1.40 14.55 16.69
C LEU A 93 1.91 15.82 17.38
N LYS A 94 1.03 16.62 17.99
CA LYS A 94 1.45 17.79 18.79
C LYS A 94 2.30 17.38 19.99
N PHE A 95 1.90 16.31 20.67
CA PHE A 95 2.66 15.76 21.79
C PHE A 95 4.02 15.19 21.37
N LEU A 96 4.08 14.50 20.23
CA LEU A 96 5.35 14.01 19.67
C LEU A 96 6.28 15.17 19.30
N LYS A 97 5.73 16.24 18.73
CA LYS A 97 6.49 17.44 18.36
C LYS A 97 6.96 18.25 19.58
N SER A 98 6.24 18.20 20.71
CA SER A 98 6.66 18.90 21.94
C SER A 98 7.77 18.18 22.69
N LYS A 99 7.97 16.88 22.47
CA LYS A 99 9.14 16.17 22.97
C LYS A 99 10.38 16.66 22.22
N ARG A 100 11.45 16.97 22.95
CA ARG A 100 12.76 17.25 22.33
C ARG A 100 13.15 16.05 21.47
N PRO A 101 13.72 16.28 20.27
CA PRO A 101 14.21 15.18 19.46
C PRO A 101 15.20 14.37 20.31
N PRO A 102 15.16 13.03 20.24
CA PRO A 102 16.15 12.21 20.92
C PRO A 102 17.54 12.66 20.47
N GLY A 103 18.43 12.92 21.42
CA GLY A 103 19.83 13.23 21.10
C GLY A 103 20.46 12.10 20.29
N CYS A 104 21.57 12.36 19.59
CA CYS A 104 22.20 11.38 18.70
C CYS A 104 22.46 10.01 19.36
N LEU A 105 22.74 9.99 20.67
CA LEU A 105 22.97 8.76 21.44
C LEU A 105 21.69 7.97 21.77
N ALA A 106 20.53 8.62 21.80
CA ALA A 106 19.25 7.95 22.06
C ALA A 106 18.78 7.12 20.85
N TRP A 107 19.22 7.46 19.63
CA TRP A 107 18.97 6.63 18.45
C TRP A 107 19.77 5.31 18.51
N MET A 108 21.02 5.36 18.99
CA MET A 108 21.86 4.17 19.20
C MET A 108 21.24 3.20 20.22
N GLY A 109 20.75 3.71 21.37
CA GLY A 109 20.06 2.88 22.35
C GLY A 109 18.77 2.24 21.80
N ARG A 110 18.06 2.93 20.89
CA ARG A 110 16.83 2.43 20.28
C ARG A 110 17.07 1.31 19.26
N LEU A 111 18.18 1.36 18.53
CA LEU A 111 18.58 0.29 17.60
C LEU A 111 19.07 -0.97 18.31
N CYS A 112 19.76 -0.83 19.44
CA CYS A 112 20.35 -1.96 20.14
C CYS A 112 19.38 -2.65 21.12
N CYS A 113 18.39 -1.93 21.66
CA CYS A 113 17.63 -2.40 22.83
C CYS A 113 16.10 -2.31 22.71
N SER A 114 15.54 -2.01 21.54
CA SER A 114 14.08 -2.02 21.34
C SER A 114 13.65 -3.20 20.46
N PRO A 115 12.76 -4.08 20.93
CA PRO A 115 12.13 -5.10 20.08
C PRO A 115 11.21 -4.50 19.00
N SER A 116 10.97 -3.18 19.04
CA SER A 116 10.00 -2.48 18.19
C SER A 116 10.53 -1.08 17.80
N ALA A 117 11.69 -0.99 17.16
CA ALA A 117 12.38 0.27 16.87
C ALA A 117 11.52 1.34 16.14
N ASN A 118 10.49 0.91 15.39
CA ASN A 118 9.56 1.77 14.66
C ASN A 118 8.14 1.87 15.27
N ASP A 119 7.94 1.38 16.50
CA ASP A 119 6.66 1.57 17.17
C ASP A 119 6.56 3.00 17.72
N TYR A 120 5.77 3.82 17.03
CA TYR A 120 5.41 5.18 17.44
C TYR A 120 4.03 5.22 18.12
N SER A 121 3.49 4.09 18.56
CA SER A 121 2.28 4.07 19.37
C SER A 121 2.56 4.77 20.70
N VAL A 122 2.31 6.06 20.73
CA VAL A 122 2.39 6.84 21.96
C VAL A 122 1.24 6.36 22.84
N LYS A 123 1.56 5.52 23.83
CA LYS A 123 0.66 5.30 24.96
C LYS A 123 0.59 6.61 25.73
N VAL A 124 -0.37 7.46 25.38
CA VAL A 124 -0.68 8.68 26.14
C VAL A 124 -1.26 8.20 27.48
N ALA A 125 -0.47 8.32 28.54
CA ALA A 125 -0.88 7.87 29.87
C ALA A 125 -2.23 8.48 30.25
N GLY A 126 -3.21 7.64 30.61
CA GLY A 126 -4.53 8.06 31.06
C GLY A 126 -5.63 8.13 29.99
N LYS A 127 -5.40 7.66 28.76
CA LYS A 127 -6.50 7.39 27.82
C LYS A 127 -6.50 5.93 27.41
N GLU A 128 -7.59 5.25 27.78
CA GLU A 128 -8.02 4.00 27.14
C GLU A 128 -7.98 4.21 25.62
N PRO A 129 -7.44 3.27 24.83
CA PRO A 129 -7.44 3.39 23.38
C PRO A 129 -8.89 3.54 22.92
N LEU A 130 -9.23 4.74 22.44
CA LEU A 130 -10.62 5.18 22.23
C LEU A 130 -11.29 4.52 21.02
N LEU A 131 -10.70 3.43 20.53
CA LEU A 131 -11.24 2.35 19.72
C LEU A 131 -10.11 1.32 19.69
N ALA A 132 -10.29 0.17 20.32
CA ALA A 132 -9.55 -1.01 19.89
C ALA A 132 -9.76 -1.13 18.36
N PRO A 133 -8.75 -1.48 17.56
CA PRO A 133 -8.99 -1.75 16.16
C PRO A 133 -10.11 -2.78 16.12
N ASP A 134 -11.25 -2.42 15.55
CA ASP A 134 -12.29 -3.39 15.26
C ASP A 134 -11.58 -4.48 14.48
N THR A 135 -11.39 -5.63 15.11
CA THR A 135 -10.89 -6.82 14.43
C THR A 135 -11.99 -7.15 13.44
N VAL A 136 -11.87 -6.60 12.24
CA VAL A 136 -12.68 -6.95 11.09
C VAL A 136 -12.39 -8.43 10.87
N LYS A 137 -13.25 -9.29 11.41
CA LYS A 137 -13.27 -10.70 11.05
C LYS A 137 -13.64 -10.72 9.57
N ALA A 138 -12.67 -11.14 8.76
CA ALA A 138 -12.86 -11.44 7.35
C ALA A 138 -13.86 -12.58 7.17
#